data_AF-A0A3C1G2L3-F1
#
_entry.id   AF-A0A3C1G2L3-F1
#
_cell.length_a   1.000
_cell.length_b   1.000
_cell.length_c   1.000
_cell.angle_alpha   90.00
_cell.angle_beta   90.00
_cell.angle_gamma   90.00
#
_symmetry.space_group_name_H-M   'P 1'
#
loop_
_entity.id
_entity.type
_entity.pdbx_description
1 polymer ?
#
loop_
_entity_poly.entity_id
_entity_poly.type
_entity_poly.pdbx_seq_one_letter_code
_entity_poly.pdbx_strand_id
1 'polypeptide(L)' 'MSPTYDYSCKDCTRDFTVFLSLEEFDAKPKIKCPRCKSENVRKKITGFFAKTSKKS' A
#
# COMPACT_ATOMS: atom_id res chain seq x y z
N MET A 1 5.67 14.96 -0.74
CA MET A 1 4.54 14.04 -0.47
C MET A 1 5.07 12.62 -0.60
N SER A 2 5.19 11.88 0.50
CA SER A 2 5.58 10.46 0.48
C SER A 2 4.42 9.62 -0.05
N PRO A 3 4.65 8.68 -0.99
CA PRO A 3 3.57 7.84 -1.49
C PRO A 3 3.10 6.87 -0.41
N THR A 4 1.79 6.80 -0.23
CA THR A 4 1.13 5.82 0.64
C THR A 4 0.54 4.71 -0.19
N TYR A 5 0.78 3.48 0.22
CA TYR A 5 0.27 2.28 -0.43
C TYR A 5 -0.68 1.56 0.51
N ASP A 6 -1.89 1.31 0.02
CA ASP A 6 -2.91 0.65 0.81
C ASP A 6 -2.81 -0.88 0.64
N TYR A 7 -2.96 -1.62 1.73
CA TYR A 7 -2.88 -3.08 1.76
C TYR A 7 -4.03 -3.66 2.59
N SER A 8 -4.44 -4.88 2.25
CA SER A 8 -5.49 -5.61 2.95
C SER A 8 -5.01 -7.02 3.26
N CYS A 9 -5.09 -7.42 4.52
CA CYS A 9 -4.77 -8.77 4.93
C CYS A 9 -5.94 -9.71 4.66
N LYS A 10 -5.68 -10.87 4.05
CA LYS A 10 -6.71 -11.87 3.77
C LYS A 10 -7.09 -12.70 4.99
N ASP A 11 -6.15 -12.96 5.91
CA ASP A 11 -6.41 -13.81 7.08
C ASP A 11 -7.27 -13.11 8.14
N CYS A 12 -6.95 -11.86 8.45
CA CYS A 12 -7.69 -11.09 9.45
C CYS A 12 -8.65 -10.05 8.85
N THR A 13 -8.69 -9.96 7.51
CA THR A 13 -9.61 -9.09 6.76
C THR A 13 -9.49 -7.62 7.18
N ARG A 14 -8.28 -7.19 7.55
CA ARG A 14 -7.97 -5.81 7.98
C ARG A 14 -7.18 -5.06 6.92
N ASP A 15 -7.59 -3.83 6.69
CA ASP A 15 -6.90 -2.87 5.86
C ASP A 15 -5.84 -2.11 6.67
N PHE A 16 -4.72 -1.79 6.04
CA PHE A 16 -3.63 -1.01 6.61
C PHE A 16 -2.86 -0.29 5.51
N THR A 17 -2.37 0.90 5.83
CA THR A 17 -1.62 1.72 4.89
C THR A 17 -0.13 1.66 5.23
N VAL A 18 0.71 1.50 4.21
CA VAL A 18 2.16 1.45 4.33
C VAL A 18 2.74 2.65 3.60
N PHE A 19 3.59 3.40 4.30
CA PHE A 19 4.41 4.43 3.71
C PHE A 19 5.64 3.75 3.12
N LEU A 20 5.81 3.81 1.81
CA LEU A 20 7.00 3.28 1.14
C LEU A 20 7.58 4.38 0.26
N SER A 21 8.89 4.52 0.25
CA SER A 21 9.61 5.32 -0.73
C SER A 21 9.63 4.60 -2.07
N LEU A 22 9.95 5.30 -3.15
CA LEU A 22 10.08 4.68 -4.48
C LEU A 22 11.14 3.57 -4.49
N GLU A 23 12.26 3.78 -3.81
CA GLU A 23 13.35 2.81 -3.66
C GLU A 23 12.89 1.55 -2.90
N GLU A 24 12.14 1.73 -1.81
CA GLU A 24 11.58 0.61 -1.05
C GLU A 24 10.57 -0.17 -1.86
N PHE A 25 9.71 0.52 -2.62
CA PHE A 25 8.74 -0.11 -3.50
C PHE A 25 9.42 -0.94 -4.60
N ASP A 26 10.49 -0.41 -5.20
CA ASP A 26 11.30 -1.10 -6.22
C ASP A 26 11.98 -2.35 -5.65
N ALA A 27 12.47 -2.27 -4.41
CA ALA A 27 13.05 -3.40 -3.67
C ALA A 27 12.04 -4.51 -3.31
N LYS A 28 10.74 -4.34 -3.59
CA LYS A 28 9.66 -5.30 -3.31
C LYS A 28 9.70 -5.83 -1.87
N PRO A 29 9.42 -4.97 -0.87
CA PRO A 29 9.59 -5.32 0.52
C PRO A 29 8.53 -6.36 0.91
N LYS A 30 8.90 -7.26 1.84
CA LYS A 30 7.97 -8.25 2.40
C LYS A 30 6.99 -7.56 3.35
N ILE A 31 5.85 -7.12 2.82
CA ILE A 31 4.78 -6.53 3.62
C ILE A 31 4.08 -7.63 4.41
N LYS A 32 4.01 -7.46 5.74
CA LYS A 32 3.26 -8.34 6.64
C LYS A 32 2.17 -7.56 7.33
N CYS A 33 1.07 -8.23 7.65
CA CYS A 33 -0.01 -7.59 8.39
C CYS A 33 0.47 -7.20 9.80
N PRO A 34 0.34 -5.94 10.23
CA PRO A 34 0.76 -5.53 11.58
C PRO A 34 -0.11 -6.14 12.69
N ARG A 35 -1.28 -6.69 12.36
CA ARG A 35 -2.21 -7.30 13.32
C ARG A 35 -1.92 -8.77 13.56
N CYS A 36 -1.88 -9.58 12.51
CA CYS A 36 -1.71 -11.03 12.60
C CYS A 36 -0.33 -11.53 12.15
N LYS A 37 0.55 -10.64 11.65
CA LYS A 37 1.87 -10.95 11.08
C LYS A 37 1.85 -11.89 9.87
N SER A 38 0.67 -12.11 9.27
CA SER A 38 0.52 -12.90 8.05
C SER A 38 1.15 -12.19 6.84
N GLU A 39 1.73 -12.99 5.96
CA GLU A 39 2.28 -12.59 4.66
C GLU A 39 1.21 -12.58 3.55
N ASN A 40 0.01 -13.10 3.85
CA ASN A 40 -1.15 -13.13 2.96
C ASN A 40 -1.85 -11.77 2.92
N VAL A 41 -1.13 -10.78 2.41
CA VAL A 41 -1.61 -9.41 2.21
C VAL A 41 -1.74 -9.11 0.71
N ARG A 42 -2.74 -8.33 0.34
CA ARG A 42 -2.94 -7.84 -1.03
C ARG A 42 -2.87 -6.32 -1.06
N LYS A 43 -2.15 -5.77 -2.02
CA LYS A 43 -2.15 -4.33 -2.29
C LYS A 43 -3.55 -3.91 -2.72
N LYS A 44 -4.18 -3.02 -1.96
CA LYS A 44 -5.35 -2.29 -2.41
C LYS A 44 -4.84 -1.21 -3.34
N ILE A 45 -5.07 -1.41 -4.63
CA ILE A 45 -4.88 -0.37 -5.63
C ILE A 45 -6.02 0.61 -5.39
N THR A 46 -5.86 1.50 -4.40
CA THR A 46 -6.78 2.61 -4.25
C THR A 46 -6.50 3.47 -5.47
N GLY A 47 -7.47 3.50 -6.39
CA GLY A 47 -7.44 4.33 -7.58
C GLY A 47 -7.53 5.81 -7.21
N PHE A 48 -6.66 6.30 -6.32
CA PHE A 48 -6.24 7.68 -6.38
C PHE A 48 -5.38 7.79 -7.63
N PHE A 49 -6.07 7.85 -8.77
CA PHE A 49 -5.68 8.75 -9.82
C PHE A 49 -5.26 10.02 -9.09
N ALA A 50 -3.96 10.27 -9.04
CA ALA A 50 -3.49 11.62 -8.86
C ALA A 50 -4.41 12.42 -9.78
N LYS A 51 -5.24 13.30 -9.21
CA LYS A 51 -5.78 14.38 -10.00
C LYS A 51 -4.52 15.04 -10.51
N THR A 52 -4.09 14.63 -11.70
CA THR A 52 -3.45 15.54 -12.62
C THR A 52 -4.52 16.60 -12.74
N SER A 53 -4.43 17.60 -11.86
CA SER A 53 -4.99 18.89 -12.15
C SER A 53 -4.29 19.24 -13.45
N LYS A 54 -4.93 18.89 -14.58
CA LYS A 54 -4.90 19.67 -15.79
C LYS A 54 -5.16 21.09 -15.31
N LYS A 55 -4.09 21.81 -15.01
CA LYS A 55 -4.16 23.25 -14.99
C LYS A 55 -4.11 23.60 -16.48
N SER A 56 -5.27 24.03 -16.96
CA SER A 56 -5.52 24.51 -18.33
C SER A 56 -4.51 25.54 -18.76
#